data_AF-A0A953U637-F1
#
_entry.id   AF-A0A953U637-F1
#
_cell.length_a   1.000
_cell.length_b   1.000
_cell.length_c   1.000
_cell.angle_alpha   90.00
_cell.angle_beta   90.00
_cell.angle_gamma   90.00
#
_symmetry.space_group_name_H-M   'P 1'
#
loop_
_entity.id
_entity.type
_entity.pdbx_description
1 polymer ?
#
loop_
_entity_poly.entity_id
_entity_poly.type
_entity_poly.pdbx_seq_one_letter_code
_entity_poly.pdbx_strand_id
1 'polypeptide(L)'
;MTPTPDLNGLAAEWHDARELYPLYAALAREFVIDLPPCNDLETGLEAPPQESVEQARQWLLDVDQRIQVYQLRQFLQTTTLASDEALRKLLVHHLRKPERSDSDRDKIDFLLVQFFSHSAPSRLEDTDVDLAYVAQVLEPVLGTVDLTQPDWLAPLDQFVREANDCKNLNDLLSNRILEKGRKLKASAGENYFLPAAMVAFTRFSFLMRRVFFRLMHQDLNAILDGLRELEARGVHTLDCRRAQFSAEEPTARLRMICQSWKVMFHAEYSSGQPLRMLVDLRAAIDTAVEKSAKAADKARAHAAAAAGVQSGADSSQAAEFGVASSAPDWSDSAAAEEQPPSDDHGKSW
;
A
#
# COMPACT_ATOMS: atom_id res chain seq x y z
N MET A 1 45.53 -7.05 29.68
CA MET A 1 45.52 -8.01 28.55
C MET A 1 44.40 -7.57 27.63
N THR A 2 44.73 -6.80 26.59
CA THR A 2 43.78 -6.43 25.53
C THR A 2 43.51 -7.69 24.72
N PRO A 3 42.24 -8.08 24.51
CA PRO A 3 41.92 -9.23 23.66
C PRO A 3 42.41 -8.92 22.24
N THR A 4 43.20 -9.81 21.68
CA THR A 4 43.60 -9.74 20.28
C THR A 4 42.33 -9.87 19.43
N PRO A 5 41.98 -8.86 18.62
CA PRO A 5 40.78 -8.91 17.81
C PRO A 5 40.90 -10.05 16.78
N ASP A 6 39.81 -10.80 16.61
CA ASP A 6 39.71 -11.84 15.59
C ASP A 6 39.82 -11.21 14.20
N LEU A 7 40.96 -11.43 13.54
CA LEU A 7 41.27 -10.86 12.22
C LEU A 7 40.23 -11.25 11.16
N ASN A 8 39.62 -12.43 11.29
CA ASN A 8 38.57 -12.88 10.38
C ASN A 8 37.26 -12.09 10.60
N GLY A 9 36.97 -11.73 11.85
CA GLY A 9 35.81 -10.91 12.20
C GLY A 9 35.94 -9.48 11.65
N LEU A 10 37.12 -8.88 11.77
CA LEU A 10 37.40 -7.53 11.24
C LEU A 10 37.27 -7.45 9.71
N ALA A 11 37.76 -8.47 9.00
CA ALA A 11 37.65 -8.52 7.53
C ALA A 11 36.20 -8.66 7.06
N ALA A 12 35.42 -9.53 7.72
CA ALA A 12 34.00 -9.70 7.41
C ALA A 12 33.20 -8.42 7.67
N GLU A 13 33.46 -7.76 8.80
CA GLU A 13 32.79 -6.51 9.15
C GLU A 13 33.10 -5.38 8.17
N TRP A 14 34.37 -5.25 7.76
CA TRP A 14 34.75 -4.27 6.73
C TRP A 14 34.04 -4.53 5.40
N HIS A 15 33.94 -5.79 5.01
CA HIS A 15 33.24 -6.18 3.79
C HIS A 15 31.76 -5.77 3.86
N ASP A 16 31.06 -6.12 4.94
CA ASP A 16 29.67 -5.75 5.17
C ASP A 16 29.50 -4.21 5.13
N ALA A 17 30.42 -3.46 5.77
CA ALA A 17 30.39 -2.00 5.79
C ALA A 17 30.56 -1.39 4.39
N ARG A 18 31.47 -1.93 3.57
CA ARG A 18 31.69 -1.47 2.19
C ARG A 18 30.49 -1.68 1.29
N GLU A 19 29.74 -2.74 1.51
CA GLU A 19 28.56 -3.05 0.70
C GLU A 19 27.34 -2.21 1.11
N LEU A 20 27.23 -1.87 2.39
CA LEU A 20 26.18 -0.98 2.90
C LEU A 20 26.44 0.49 2.60
N TYR A 21 27.71 0.89 2.50
CA TYR A 21 28.11 2.29 2.36
C TYR A 21 27.44 3.03 1.19
N PRO A 22 27.39 2.50 -0.06
CA PRO A 22 26.76 3.19 -1.18
C PRO A 22 25.27 3.49 -0.93
N LEU A 23 24.56 2.57 -0.27
CA LEU A 23 23.16 2.72 0.06
C LEU A 23 22.96 3.81 1.11
N TYR A 24 23.73 3.76 2.21
CA TYR A 24 23.65 4.76 3.28
C TYR A 24 24.12 6.15 2.84
N ALA A 25 25.18 6.24 2.03
CA ALA A 25 25.68 7.51 1.51
C ALA A 25 24.67 8.15 0.55
N ALA A 26 23.99 7.35 -0.30
CA ALA A 26 22.91 7.85 -1.14
C ALA A 26 21.71 8.34 -0.30
N LEU A 27 21.29 7.56 0.70
CA LEU A 27 20.22 7.93 1.62
C LEU A 27 20.55 9.21 2.40
N ALA A 28 21.77 9.33 2.94
CA ALA A 28 22.21 10.52 3.67
C ALA A 28 22.21 11.76 2.79
N ARG A 29 22.63 11.66 1.52
CA ARG A 29 22.58 12.76 0.56
C ARG A 29 21.14 13.17 0.21
N GLU A 30 20.26 12.20 -0.04
CA GLU A 30 18.87 12.47 -0.42
C GLU A 30 18.10 13.23 0.67
N PHE A 31 18.34 12.88 1.94
CA PHE A 31 17.66 13.49 3.08
C PHE A 31 18.49 14.56 3.81
N VAL A 32 19.63 14.95 3.24
CA VAL A 32 20.53 15.99 3.79
C VAL A 32 20.89 15.71 5.26
N ILE A 33 21.26 14.46 5.54
CA ILE A 33 21.73 14.04 6.86
C ILE A 33 23.16 14.55 7.02
N ASP A 34 23.37 15.50 7.96
CA ASP A 34 24.65 16.17 8.18
C ASP A 34 25.69 15.23 8.82
N LEU A 35 26.35 14.43 8.00
CA LEU A 35 27.33 13.45 8.46
C LEU A 35 28.49 13.39 7.45
N PRO A 36 29.74 13.62 7.92
CA PRO A 36 30.89 13.62 7.01
C PRO A 36 31.08 12.24 6.38
N PRO A 37 31.47 12.14 5.10
CA PRO A 37 31.71 10.85 4.46
C PRO A 37 32.84 10.10 5.18
N CYS A 38 32.75 8.77 5.17
CA CYS A 38 33.83 7.92 5.67
C CYS A 38 34.86 7.73 4.55
N ASN A 39 35.93 8.53 4.55
CA ASN A 39 36.96 8.51 3.50
C ASN A 39 37.52 7.10 3.23
N ASP A 40 37.65 6.27 4.26
CA ASP A 40 38.21 4.92 4.12
C ASP A 40 37.24 3.97 3.39
N LEU A 41 35.93 4.15 3.57
CA LEU A 41 34.90 3.41 2.82
C LEU A 41 34.79 3.92 1.38
N GLU A 42 35.00 5.22 1.13
CA GLU A 42 35.01 5.80 -0.22
C GLU A 42 36.21 5.36 -1.05
N THR A 43 37.39 5.30 -0.43
CA THR A 43 38.63 4.89 -1.10
C THR A 43 38.68 3.39 -1.38
N GLY A 44 37.88 2.58 -0.68
CA GLY A 44 37.69 1.17 -0.99
C GLY A 44 38.90 0.29 -0.66
N LEU A 45 39.62 0.60 0.42
CA LEU A 45 40.79 -0.17 0.88
C LEU A 45 40.47 -1.67 0.97
N GLU A 46 41.35 -2.53 0.43
CA GLU A 46 41.17 -4.00 0.49
C GLU A 46 41.52 -4.58 1.86
N ALA A 47 42.53 -4.02 2.54
CA ALA A 47 42.98 -4.44 3.86
C ALA A 47 42.99 -3.24 4.82
N PRO A 48 41.87 -2.97 5.51
CA PRO A 48 41.78 -1.83 6.41
C PRO A 48 42.61 -2.05 7.69
N PRO A 49 43.22 -1.00 8.26
CA PRO A 49 43.66 -1.06 9.65
C PRO A 49 42.43 -1.14 10.58
N GLN A 50 42.64 -1.62 11.81
CA GLN A 50 41.58 -1.75 12.81
C GLN A 50 40.85 -0.41 13.07
N GLU A 51 41.59 0.70 13.02
CA GLU A 51 41.04 2.05 13.18
C GLU A 51 40.02 2.41 12.10
N SER A 52 40.26 2.05 10.84
CA SER A 52 39.32 2.26 9.74
C SER A 52 38.05 1.44 9.91
N VAL A 53 38.16 0.19 10.39
CA VAL A 53 36.98 -0.65 10.69
C VAL A 53 36.15 -0.05 11.82
N GLU A 54 36.80 0.44 12.88
CA GLU A 54 36.13 1.15 13.98
C GLU A 54 35.43 2.42 13.49
N GLN A 55 36.11 3.21 12.66
CA GLN A 55 35.54 4.44 12.10
C GLN A 55 34.35 4.14 11.19
N ALA A 56 34.42 3.10 10.36
CA ALA A 56 33.31 2.64 9.53
C ALA A 56 32.12 2.18 10.38
N ARG A 57 32.37 1.41 11.44
CA ARG A 57 31.34 0.99 12.40
C ARG A 57 30.66 2.20 13.03
N GLN A 58 31.44 3.14 13.54
CA GLN A 58 30.90 4.35 14.17
C GLN A 58 30.09 5.19 13.18
N TRP A 59 30.58 5.33 11.95
CA TRP A 59 29.87 6.03 10.88
C TRP A 59 28.51 5.39 10.59
N LEU A 60 28.45 4.06 10.45
CA LEU A 60 27.20 3.33 10.23
C LEU A 60 26.23 3.49 11.41
N LEU A 61 26.73 3.43 12.65
CA LEU A 61 25.92 3.64 13.85
C LEU A 61 25.35 5.06 13.92
N ASP A 62 26.15 6.07 13.59
CA ASP A 62 25.72 7.47 13.60
C ASP A 62 24.67 7.76 12.53
N VAL A 63 24.86 7.19 11.33
CA VAL A 63 23.90 7.27 10.23
C VAL A 63 22.59 6.59 10.63
N ASP A 64 22.67 5.39 11.21
CA ASP A 64 21.54 4.65 11.72
C ASP A 64 20.73 5.42 12.75
N GLN A 65 21.37 6.10 13.70
CA GLN A 65 20.67 6.86 14.73
C GLN A 65 19.88 8.05 14.14
N ARG A 66 20.40 8.65 13.07
CA ARG A 66 19.79 9.84 12.45
C ARG A 66 18.68 9.51 11.47
N ILE A 67 18.81 8.40 10.75
CA ILE A 67 17.80 7.93 9.80
C ILE A 67 16.50 7.61 10.52
N GLN A 68 15.40 8.09 9.96
CA GLN A 68 14.05 7.74 10.37
C GLN A 68 13.46 6.68 9.44
N VAL A 69 12.55 5.85 9.96
CA VAL A 69 11.92 4.78 9.17
C VAL A 69 11.19 5.29 7.93
N TYR A 70 10.62 6.50 7.97
CA TYR A 70 9.95 7.08 6.81
C TYR A 70 10.93 7.47 5.69
N GLN A 71 12.16 7.88 6.03
CA GLN A 71 13.21 8.20 5.06
C GLN A 71 13.69 6.93 4.37
N LEU A 72 13.95 5.87 5.16
CA LEU A 72 14.25 4.53 4.65
C LEU A 72 13.15 4.05 3.68
N ARG A 73 11.89 4.23 4.07
CA ARG A 73 10.75 3.86 3.24
C ARG A 73 10.73 4.59 1.91
N GLN A 74 10.77 5.91 1.95
CA GLN A 74 10.73 6.74 0.75
C GLN A 74 11.91 6.38 -0.17
N PHE A 75 13.11 6.29 0.39
CA PHE A 75 14.32 5.95 -0.36
C PHE A 75 14.25 4.59 -1.05
N LEU A 76 13.91 3.53 -0.31
CA LEU A 76 13.89 2.17 -0.85
C LEU A 76 12.76 1.93 -1.86
N GLN A 77 11.77 2.82 -1.93
CA GLN A 77 10.69 2.78 -2.93
C GLN A 77 11.05 3.51 -4.22
N THR A 78 12.00 4.46 -4.19
CA THR A 78 12.35 5.31 -5.34
C THR A 78 13.73 5.00 -5.93
N THR A 79 14.61 4.37 -5.15
CA THR A 79 16.00 4.12 -5.55
C THR A 79 16.14 2.88 -6.43
N THR A 80 17.07 2.92 -7.37
CA THR A 80 17.51 1.75 -8.16
C THR A 80 18.56 0.91 -7.43
N LEU A 81 19.05 1.37 -6.29
CA LEU A 81 20.09 0.70 -5.49
C LEU A 81 19.54 -0.43 -4.60
N ALA A 82 18.21 -0.54 -4.45
CA ALA A 82 17.55 -1.51 -3.60
C ALA A 82 17.43 -2.87 -4.31
N SER A 83 18.50 -3.66 -4.30
CA SER A 83 18.47 -5.08 -4.69
C SER A 83 18.09 -5.99 -3.52
N ASP A 84 17.69 -7.23 -3.82
CA ASP A 84 17.42 -8.25 -2.78
C ASP A 84 18.60 -8.43 -1.82
N GLU A 85 19.82 -8.48 -2.36
CA GLU A 85 21.04 -8.65 -1.56
C GLU A 85 21.33 -7.41 -0.70
N ALA A 86 21.08 -6.20 -1.23
CA ALA A 86 21.24 -4.97 -0.46
C ALA A 86 20.22 -4.89 0.69
N LEU A 87 18.94 -5.24 0.43
CA LEU A 87 17.90 -5.31 1.45
C LEU A 87 18.23 -6.34 2.54
N ARG A 88 18.71 -7.52 2.12
CA ARG A 88 19.15 -8.58 3.02
C ARG A 88 20.27 -8.10 3.94
N LYS A 89 21.32 -7.50 3.38
CA LYS A 89 22.45 -6.97 4.16
C LYS A 89 22.03 -5.87 5.12
N LEU A 90 21.20 -4.95 4.66
CA LEU A 90 20.66 -3.88 5.51
C LEU A 90 19.85 -4.44 6.69
N LEU A 91 19.00 -5.43 6.43
CA LEU A 91 18.21 -6.09 7.47
C LEU A 91 19.10 -6.87 8.46
N VAL A 92 20.07 -7.64 7.98
CA VAL A 92 21.01 -8.38 8.83
C VAL A 92 21.83 -7.42 9.71
N HIS A 93 22.28 -6.29 9.16
CA HIS A 93 22.96 -5.23 9.92
C HIS A 93 22.12 -4.71 11.09
N HIS A 94 20.86 -4.35 10.84
CA HIS A 94 19.96 -3.91 11.92
C HIS A 94 19.66 -5.03 12.93
N LEU A 95 19.51 -6.29 12.49
CA LEU A 95 19.29 -7.42 13.38
C LEU A 95 20.51 -7.75 14.25
N ARG A 96 21.74 -7.51 13.78
CA ARG A 96 22.95 -7.79 14.55
C ARG A 96 23.26 -6.78 15.66
N LYS A 97 22.52 -5.68 15.75
CA LYS A 97 22.71 -4.69 16.82
C LYS A 97 22.52 -5.33 18.20
N PRO A 98 23.45 -5.09 19.15
CA PRO A 98 23.38 -5.68 20.50
C PRO A 98 22.23 -5.10 21.32
N GLU A 99 21.96 -3.81 21.15
CA GLU A 99 20.85 -3.10 21.77
C GLU A 99 19.95 -2.56 20.65
N ARG A 100 18.64 -2.76 20.77
CA ARG A 100 17.67 -2.36 19.75
C ARG A 100 16.66 -1.42 20.38
N SER A 101 16.53 -0.23 19.82
CA SER A 101 15.56 0.77 20.24
C SER A 101 14.18 0.54 19.60
N ASP A 102 13.18 1.30 20.05
CA ASP A 102 11.88 1.38 19.36
C ASP A 102 12.04 1.82 17.89
N SER A 103 13.03 2.67 17.60
CA SER A 103 13.34 3.10 16.22
C SER A 103 13.90 1.93 15.39
N ASP A 104 14.79 1.11 15.98
CA ASP A 104 15.29 -0.10 15.31
C ASP A 104 14.17 -1.10 15.06
N ARG A 105 13.23 -1.27 16.02
CA ARG A 105 12.03 -2.09 15.81
C ARG A 105 11.27 -1.67 14.57
N ASP A 106 10.97 -0.38 14.42
CA ASP A 106 10.19 0.11 13.28
C ASP A 106 10.94 0.00 11.95
N LYS A 107 12.27 0.18 11.96
CA LYS A 107 13.11 -0.07 10.78
C LYS A 107 13.13 -1.55 10.40
N ILE A 108 13.34 -2.44 11.37
CA ILE A 108 13.36 -3.89 11.16
C ILE A 108 12.00 -4.38 10.65
N ASP A 109 10.89 -3.94 11.26
CA ASP A 109 9.52 -4.23 10.80
C ASP A 109 9.32 -3.82 9.34
N PHE A 110 9.70 -2.60 8.99
CA PHE A 110 9.62 -2.13 7.62
C PHE A 110 10.51 -2.94 6.67
N LEU A 111 11.77 -3.20 7.03
CA LEU A 111 12.72 -3.92 6.19
C LEU A 111 12.32 -5.39 5.98
N LEU A 112 11.78 -6.06 6.99
CA LEU A 112 11.25 -7.42 6.86
C LEU A 112 10.10 -7.47 5.86
N VAL A 113 9.14 -6.54 5.97
CA VAL A 113 8.01 -6.44 5.03
C VAL A 113 8.49 -6.08 3.63
N GLN A 114 9.48 -5.19 3.51
CA GLN A 114 10.02 -4.80 2.21
C GLN A 114 10.78 -5.95 1.54
N PHE A 115 11.62 -6.66 2.29
CA PHE A 115 12.34 -7.85 1.81
C PHE A 115 11.36 -8.94 1.39
N PHE A 116 10.38 -9.28 2.24
CA PHE A 116 9.33 -10.24 1.92
C PHE A 116 8.55 -9.84 0.66
N SER A 117 8.18 -8.56 0.53
CA SER A 117 7.46 -8.04 -0.64
C SER A 117 8.27 -8.09 -1.93
N HIS A 118 9.60 -7.99 -1.86
CA HIS A 118 10.49 -8.07 -3.03
C HIS A 118 10.69 -9.53 -3.46
N SER A 119 10.79 -10.44 -2.50
CA SER A 119 10.94 -11.88 -2.74
C SER A 119 9.62 -12.58 -3.10
N ALA A 120 8.47 -12.01 -2.74
CA ALA A 120 7.16 -12.59 -3.02
C ALA A 120 6.84 -12.62 -4.54
N PRO A 121 6.30 -13.74 -5.08
CA PRO A 121 5.86 -13.82 -6.46
C PRO A 121 4.79 -12.78 -6.82
N SER A 122 4.80 -12.30 -8.07
CA SER A 122 3.85 -11.30 -8.59
C SER A 122 2.38 -11.74 -8.57
N ARG A 123 2.08 -13.04 -8.40
CA ARG A 123 0.73 -13.60 -8.39
C ARG A 123 0.41 -14.35 -7.09
N LEU A 124 0.99 -13.92 -5.98
CA LEU A 124 0.71 -14.51 -4.68
C LEU A 124 -0.71 -14.15 -4.22
N GLU A 125 -1.57 -15.12 -3.90
CA GLU A 125 -2.89 -14.84 -3.33
C GLU A 125 -2.79 -14.54 -1.82
N ASP A 126 -3.76 -13.81 -1.26
CA ASP A 126 -3.74 -13.45 0.17
C ASP A 126 -3.85 -14.70 1.08
N THR A 127 -4.56 -15.73 0.63
CA THR A 127 -4.76 -16.99 1.34
C THR A 127 -3.49 -17.85 1.41
N ASP A 128 -2.57 -17.66 0.46
CA ASP A 128 -1.31 -18.40 0.40
C ASP A 128 -0.24 -17.80 1.33
N VAL A 129 -0.49 -16.61 1.87
CA VAL A 129 0.42 -15.95 2.81
C VAL A 129 0.16 -16.46 4.22
N ASP A 130 0.56 -17.68 4.51
CA ASP A 130 0.58 -18.22 5.87
C ASP A 130 1.92 -17.95 6.59
N LEU A 131 2.02 -18.33 7.86
CA LEU A 131 3.22 -18.10 8.67
C LEU A 131 4.41 -18.94 8.20
N ALA A 132 4.15 -20.15 7.70
CA ALA A 132 5.21 -21.05 7.25
C ALA A 132 5.85 -20.52 5.97
N TYR A 133 5.04 -20.03 5.03
CA TYR A 133 5.50 -19.37 3.83
C TYR A 133 6.33 -18.13 4.13
N VAL A 134 5.85 -17.25 5.03
CA VAL A 134 6.60 -16.05 5.42
C VAL A 134 7.92 -16.42 6.09
N ALA A 135 7.94 -17.41 6.99
CA ALA A 135 9.17 -17.86 7.62
C ALA A 135 10.17 -18.46 6.62
N GLN A 136 9.70 -19.22 5.62
CA GLN A 136 10.55 -19.77 4.56
C GLN A 136 11.23 -18.65 3.74
N VAL A 137 10.47 -17.62 3.36
CA VAL A 137 11.03 -16.48 2.61
C VAL A 137 12.02 -15.68 3.48
N LEU A 138 11.77 -15.58 4.79
CA LEU A 138 12.63 -14.87 5.74
C LEU A 138 13.79 -15.71 6.30
N GLU A 139 13.89 -16.99 5.97
CA GLU A 139 14.96 -17.88 6.44
C GLU A 139 16.38 -17.33 6.18
N PRO A 140 16.69 -16.68 5.04
CA PRO A 140 18.03 -16.13 4.78
C PRO A 140 18.49 -15.03 5.74
N VAL A 141 17.57 -14.48 6.56
CA VAL A 141 17.82 -13.39 7.51
C VAL A 141 17.51 -13.78 8.96
N LEU A 142 16.45 -14.56 9.19
CA LEU A 142 16.04 -15.00 10.53
C LEU A 142 16.57 -16.40 10.91
N GLY A 143 17.08 -17.16 9.93
CA GLY A 143 17.37 -18.59 10.10
C GLY A 143 16.09 -19.42 10.22
N THR A 144 16.24 -20.68 10.63
CA THR A 144 15.10 -21.56 10.88
C THR A 144 14.29 -21.07 12.08
N VAL A 145 13.00 -20.80 11.85
CA VAL A 145 12.09 -20.26 12.87
C VAL A 145 11.16 -21.36 13.39
N ASP A 146 11.05 -21.47 14.72
CA ASP A 146 9.96 -22.24 15.34
C ASP A 146 8.65 -21.45 15.18
N LEU A 147 7.68 -22.06 14.48
CA LEU A 147 6.39 -21.47 14.20
C LEU A 147 5.39 -21.60 15.35
N THR A 148 5.82 -22.11 16.50
CA THR A 148 5.00 -22.12 17.71
C THR A 148 4.72 -20.69 18.15
N GLN A 149 3.55 -20.16 17.75
CA GLN A 149 3.18 -18.79 18.03
C GLN A 149 2.83 -18.60 19.52
N PRO A 150 3.42 -17.59 20.18
CA PRO A 150 2.95 -17.14 21.48
C PRO A 150 1.48 -16.69 21.45
N ASP A 151 0.71 -17.02 22.48
CA ASP A 151 -0.71 -16.69 22.60
C ASP A 151 -1.02 -15.19 22.44
N TRP A 152 -0.08 -14.32 22.82
CA TRP A 152 -0.25 -12.87 22.71
C TRP A 152 -0.25 -12.36 21.26
N LEU A 153 0.19 -13.17 20.28
CA LEU A 153 0.11 -12.87 18.85
C LEU A 153 -1.23 -13.31 18.21
N ALA A 154 -2.03 -14.14 18.88
CA ALA A 154 -3.31 -14.63 18.36
C ALA A 154 -4.26 -13.53 17.84
N PRO A 155 -4.30 -12.30 18.42
CA PRO A 155 -5.14 -11.23 17.87
C PRO A 155 -4.80 -10.81 16.43
N LEU A 156 -3.57 -11.05 15.94
CA LEU A 156 -3.18 -10.64 14.58
C LEU A 156 -4.03 -11.34 13.50
N ASP A 157 -4.37 -12.61 13.68
CA ASP A 157 -5.23 -13.34 12.74
C ASP A 157 -6.68 -12.83 12.73
N GLN A 158 -7.15 -12.34 13.88
CA GLN A 158 -8.44 -11.65 13.92
C GLN A 158 -8.36 -10.32 13.15
N PHE A 159 -7.29 -9.55 13.33
CA PHE A 159 -7.13 -8.26 12.64
C PHE A 159 -7.05 -8.43 11.12
N VAL A 160 -6.33 -9.45 10.64
CA VAL A 160 -6.27 -9.78 9.20
C VAL A 160 -7.66 -10.11 8.65
N ARG A 161 -8.43 -10.93 9.37
CA ARG A 161 -9.81 -11.27 8.97
C ARG A 161 -10.72 -10.04 8.94
N GLU A 162 -10.73 -9.24 10.00
CA GLU A 162 -11.50 -7.98 10.08
C GLU A 162 -11.15 -7.03 8.92
N ALA A 163 -9.87 -6.95 8.54
CA ALA A 163 -9.43 -6.08 7.45
C ALA A 163 -9.90 -6.59 6.08
N ASN A 164 -9.86 -7.91 5.87
CA ASN A 164 -10.34 -8.53 4.63
C ASN A 164 -11.85 -8.34 4.43
N ASP A 165 -12.63 -8.29 5.52
CA ASP A 165 -14.07 -8.10 5.46
C ASP A 165 -14.50 -6.66 5.14
N CYS A 166 -13.62 -5.68 5.33
CA CYS A 166 -13.88 -4.26 5.02
C CYS A 166 -14.22 -4.06 3.54
N LYS A 167 -15.20 -3.19 3.25
CA LYS A 167 -15.69 -2.95 1.87
C LYS A 167 -15.12 -1.69 1.22
N ASN A 168 -14.70 -0.74 2.03
CA ASN A 168 -14.08 0.51 1.59
C ASN A 168 -13.03 0.97 2.62
N LEU A 169 -12.26 2.02 2.30
CA LEU A 169 -11.25 2.56 3.22
C LEU A 169 -11.86 3.16 4.49
N ASN A 170 -13.09 3.68 4.45
CA ASN A 170 -13.75 4.21 5.63
C ASN A 170 -14.00 3.12 6.69
N ASP A 171 -14.42 1.93 6.27
CA ASP A 171 -14.59 0.77 7.16
C ASP A 171 -13.26 0.40 7.84
N LEU A 172 -12.19 0.29 7.04
CA LEU A 172 -10.86 -0.05 7.52
C LEU A 172 -10.36 0.95 8.59
N LEU A 173 -10.49 2.26 8.31
CA LEU A 173 -10.06 3.33 9.21
C LEU A 173 -10.96 3.45 10.45
N SER A 174 -12.27 3.25 10.30
CA SER A 174 -13.23 3.34 11.41
C SER A 174 -13.08 2.18 12.39
N ASN A 175 -12.74 0.98 11.89
CA ASN A 175 -12.47 -0.20 12.71
C ASN A 175 -11.11 -0.13 13.44
N ARG A 176 -10.26 0.85 13.09
CA ARG A 176 -8.96 1.12 13.69
C ARG A 176 -8.01 -0.09 13.73
N ILE A 177 -8.07 -0.94 12.70
CA ILE A 177 -7.36 -2.22 12.67
C ILE A 177 -5.85 -1.99 12.67
N LEU A 178 -5.38 -0.99 11.91
CA LEU A 178 -3.96 -0.63 11.87
C LEU A 178 -3.46 -0.11 13.23
N GLU A 179 -4.27 0.67 13.94
CA GLU A 179 -3.96 1.17 15.27
C GLU A 179 -3.91 0.04 16.31
N LYS A 180 -4.83 -0.92 16.23
CA LYS A 180 -4.78 -2.14 17.07
C LYS A 180 -3.49 -2.92 16.83
N GLY A 181 -3.11 -3.15 15.57
CA GLY A 181 -1.86 -3.82 15.21
C GLY A 181 -0.62 -3.08 15.69
N ARG A 182 -0.56 -1.75 15.48
CA ARG A 182 0.52 -0.89 15.98
C ARG A 182 0.63 -0.92 17.51
N LYS A 183 -0.51 -0.87 18.21
CA LYS A 183 -0.56 -0.96 19.67
C LYS A 183 -0.03 -2.30 20.17
N LEU A 184 -0.43 -3.40 19.53
CA LEU A 184 0.08 -4.74 19.87
C LEU A 184 1.59 -4.83 19.65
N LYS A 185 2.09 -4.34 18.51
CA LYS A 185 3.52 -4.28 18.20
C LYS A 185 4.31 -3.46 19.23
N ALA A 186 3.81 -2.28 19.59
CA ALA A 186 4.43 -1.43 20.60
C ALA A 186 4.45 -2.10 21.99
N SER A 187 3.35 -2.77 22.37
CA SER A 187 3.26 -3.47 23.66
C SER A 187 4.15 -4.71 23.77
N ALA A 188 4.62 -5.25 22.64
CA ALA A 188 5.51 -6.41 22.65
C ALA A 188 6.90 -6.08 23.23
N GLY A 189 7.35 -4.82 23.12
CA GLY A 189 8.70 -4.42 23.55
C GLY A 189 9.77 -5.34 22.96
N GLU A 190 10.63 -5.88 23.83
CA GLU A 190 11.68 -6.85 23.44
C GLU A 190 11.14 -8.15 22.83
N ASN A 191 9.92 -8.57 23.19
CA ASN A 191 9.32 -9.79 22.63
C ASN A 191 9.05 -9.68 21.12
N TYR A 192 9.03 -8.46 20.57
CA TYR A 192 8.95 -8.27 19.13
C TYR A 192 10.11 -8.97 18.40
N PHE A 193 11.31 -8.97 18.99
CA PHE A 193 12.51 -9.49 18.34
C PHE A 193 12.63 -11.02 18.38
N LEU A 194 11.62 -11.72 18.93
CA LEU A 194 11.50 -13.15 18.76
C LEU A 194 11.23 -13.47 17.27
N PRO A 195 11.94 -14.43 16.65
CA PRO A 195 11.76 -14.73 15.24
C PRO A 195 10.30 -15.03 14.84
N ALA A 196 9.56 -15.76 15.67
CA ALA A 196 8.14 -16.03 15.45
C ALA A 196 7.28 -14.74 15.45
N ALA A 197 7.60 -13.77 16.30
CA ALA A 197 6.91 -12.49 16.34
C ALA A 197 7.22 -11.64 15.10
N MET A 198 8.48 -11.58 14.68
CA MET A 198 8.88 -10.90 13.45
C MET A 198 8.19 -11.49 12.22
N VAL A 199 8.11 -12.82 12.11
CA VAL A 199 7.34 -13.50 11.05
C VAL A 199 5.86 -13.09 11.09
N ALA A 200 5.23 -13.13 12.28
CA ALA A 200 3.82 -12.82 12.43
C ALA A 200 3.49 -11.35 12.09
N PHE A 201 4.31 -10.40 12.56
CA PHE A 201 4.14 -8.99 12.21
C PHE A 201 4.46 -8.71 10.74
N THR A 202 5.43 -9.41 10.15
CA THR A 202 5.71 -9.28 8.71
C THR A 202 4.50 -9.71 7.89
N ARG A 203 3.91 -10.87 8.21
CA ARG A 203 2.68 -11.35 7.59
C ARG A 203 1.53 -10.34 7.74
N PHE A 204 1.28 -9.88 8.97
CA PHE A 204 0.24 -8.90 9.25
C PHE A 204 0.44 -7.61 8.43
N SER A 205 1.62 -7.00 8.50
CA SER A 205 1.93 -5.74 7.83
C SER A 205 1.87 -5.86 6.30
N PHE A 206 2.31 -7.00 5.74
CA PHE A 206 2.20 -7.28 4.32
C PHE A 206 0.74 -7.39 3.86
N LEU A 207 -0.08 -8.18 4.56
CA LEU A 207 -1.50 -8.33 4.25
C LEU A 207 -2.26 -7.00 4.44
N MET A 208 -1.92 -6.22 5.47
CA MET A 208 -2.50 -4.89 5.66
C MET A 208 -2.20 -3.95 4.50
N ARG A 209 -0.97 -3.98 3.97
CA ARG A 209 -0.58 -3.21 2.77
C ARG A 209 -1.45 -3.62 1.57
N ARG A 210 -1.66 -4.92 1.35
CA ARG A 210 -2.51 -5.43 0.25
C ARG A 210 -3.98 -5.04 0.39
N VAL A 211 -4.56 -5.24 1.58
CA VAL A 211 -5.95 -4.83 1.87
C VAL A 211 -6.13 -3.34 1.63
N PHE A 212 -5.21 -2.52 2.13
CA PHE A 212 -5.25 -1.08 1.94
C PHE A 212 -5.26 -0.70 0.46
N PHE A 213 -4.32 -1.24 -0.33
CA PHE A 213 -4.24 -0.93 -1.76
C PHE A 213 -5.48 -1.41 -2.52
N ARG A 214 -6.00 -2.60 -2.19
CA ARG A 214 -7.25 -3.11 -2.78
C ARG A 214 -8.41 -2.14 -2.52
N LEU A 215 -8.62 -1.75 -1.26
CA LEU A 215 -9.71 -0.84 -0.87
C LEU A 215 -9.54 0.55 -1.47
N MET A 216 -8.31 1.07 -1.51
CA MET A 216 -8.01 2.35 -2.14
C MET A 216 -8.35 2.35 -3.63
N HIS A 217 -7.95 1.31 -4.37
CA HIS A 217 -8.29 1.18 -5.78
C HIS A 217 -9.80 1.02 -5.99
N GLN A 218 -10.47 0.23 -5.15
CA GLN A 218 -11.93 0.09 -5.17
C GLN A 218 -12.64 1.44 -4.95
N ASP A 219 -12.19 2.22 -3.98
CA ASP A 219 -12.77 3.53 -3.68
C ASP A 219 -12.52 4.54 -4.80
N LEU A 220 -11.31 4.59 -5.36
CA LEU A 220 -11.01 5.44 -6.52
C LEU A 220 -11.87 5.09 -7.72
N ASN A 221 -12.02 3.80 -8.05
CA ASN A 221 -12.83 3.38 -9.18
C ASN A 221 -14.30 3.76 -9.00
N ALA A 222 -14.87 3.52 -7.83
CA ALA A 222 -16.27 3.85 -7.60
C ALA A 222 -16.52 5.36 -7.40
N ILE A 223 -15.52 6.15 -6.98
CA ILE A 223 -15.56 7.62 -7.13
C ILE A 223 -15.70 7.98 -8.62
N LEU A 224 -14.84 7.43 -9.49
CA LEU A 224 -14.86 7.74 -10.92
C LEU A 224 -16.17 7.31 -11.59
N ASP A 225 -16.71 6.15 -11.23
CA ASP A 225 -18.00 5.66 -11.72
C ASP A 225 -19.17 6.52 -11.22
N GLY A 226 -19.17 6.88 -9.93
CA GLY A 226 -20.19 7.78 -9.37
C GLY A 226 -20.17 9.17 -10.03
N LEU A 227 -19.00 9.71 -10.37
CA LEU A 227 -18.89 10.96 -11.12
C LEU A 227 -19.46 10.84 -12.54
N ARG A 228 -19.22 9.72 -13.24
CA ARG A 228 -19.82 9.46 -14.57
C ARG A 228 -21.34 9.36 -14.48
N GLU A 229 -21.85 8.66 -13.47
CA GLU A 229 -23.29 8.51 -13.23
C GLU A 229 -23.97 9.85 -12.96
N LEU A 230 -23.35 10.71 -12.14
CA LEU A 230 -23.85 12.05 -11.85
C LEU A 230 -23.91 12.94 -13.10
N GLU A 231 -22.86 12.91 -13.93
CA GLU A 231 -22.84 13.64 -15.21
C GLU A 231 -23.92 13.14 -16.17
N ALA A 232 -24.13 11.82 -16.27
CA ALA A 232 -25.20 11.24 -17.07
C ALA A 232 -26.61 11.68 -16.61
N ARG A 233 -26.74 12.08 -15.34
CA ARG A 233 -27.98 12.63 -14.75
C ARG A 233 -28.04 14.17 -14.78
N GLY A 234 -27.09 14.83 -15.46
CA GLY A 234 -27.03 16.30 -15.59
C GLY A 234 -26.50 17.03 -14.35
N VAL A 235 -25.88 16.31 -13.40
CA VAL A 235 -25.21 16.92 -12.24
C VAL A 235 -23.76 17.19 -12.60
N HIS A 236 -23.38 18.47 -12.71
CA HIS A 236 -22.04 18.90 -13.12
C HIS A 236 -21.19 19.49 -11.99
N THR A 237 -21.80 19.79 -10.84
CA THR A 237 -21.14 20.36 -9.66
C THR A 237 -21.56 19.63 -8.39
N LEU A 238 -20.64 19.55 -7.42
CA LEU A 238 -20.84 18.87 -6.14
C LEU A 238 -20.32 19.70 -4.97
N ASP A 239 -20.99 19.62 -3.82
CA ASP A 239 -20.45 20.14 -2.56
C ASP A 239 -19.48 19.14 -1.96
N CYS A 240 -18.19 19.44 -2.10
CA CYS A 240 -17.10 18.59 -1.66
C CYS A 240 -16.29 19.22 -0.51
N ARG A 241 -16.87 20.19 0.24
CA ARG A 241 -16.20 20.86 1.37
C ARG A 241 -15.70 19.90 2.45
N ARG A 242 -16.41 18.79 2.67
CA ARG A 242 -16.00 17.72 3.61
C ARG A 242 -14.65 17.11 3.23
N ALA A 243 -14.34 17.06 1.94
CA ALA A 243 -13.08 16.57 1.40
C ALA A 243 -12.07 17.71 1.11
N GLN A 244 -12.27 18.88 1.72
CA GLN A 244 -11.44 20.07 1.56
C GLN A 244 -11.42 20.66 0.14
N PHE A 245 -12.49 20.42 -0.63
CA PHE A 245 -12.73 21.06 -1.93
C PHE A 245 -13.74 22.20 -1.83
N SER A 246 -14.08 22.82 -2.96
CA SER A 246 -15.09 23.88 -2.99
C SER A 246 -16.52 23.32 -2.80
N ALA A 247 -17.47 24.23 -2.55
CA ALA A 247 -18.90 23.90 -2.43
C ALA A 247 -19.58 23.63 -3.79
N GLU A 248 -18.94 24.01 -4.89
CA GLU A 248 -19.44 23.87 -6.26
C GLU A 248 -18.33 23.29 -7.14
N GLU A 249 -17.82 22.14 -6.71
CA GLU A 249 -16.67 21.51 -7.34
C GLU A 249 -17.08 20.83 -8.65
N PRO A 250 -16.49 21.20 -9.81
CA PRO A 250 -16.86 20.59 -11.08
C PRO A 250 -16.49 19.11 -11.13
N THR A 251 -17.40 18.25 -11.60
CA THR A 251 -17.16 16.79 -11.73
C THR A 251 -15.95 16.48 -12.61
N ALA A 252 -15.72 17.28 -13.66
CA ALA A 252 -14.54 17.18 -14.52
C ALA A 252 -13.22 17.43 -13.76
N ARG A 253 -13.19 18.40 -12.84
CA ARG A 253 -12.01 18.69 -12.01
C ARG A 253 -11.75 17.57 -11.01
N LEU A 254 -12.80 17.06 -10.36
CA LEU A 254 -12.70 15.91 -9.45
C LEU A 254 -12.11 14.67 -10.14
N ARG A 255 -12.53 14.40 -11.37
CA ARG A 255 -12.00 13.29 -12.18
C ARG A 255 -10.50 13.43 -12.43
N MET A 256 -10.03 14.62 -12.82
CA MET A 256 -8.59 14.87 -13.04
C MET A 256 -7.78 14.65 -11.75
N ILE A 257 -8.31 15.09 -10.61
CA ILE A 257 -7.66 14.92 -9.30
C ILE A 257 -7.61 13.43 -8.92
N CYS A 258 -8.69 12.68 -9.10
CA CYS A 258 -8.71 11.26 -8.78
C CYS A 258 -7.74 10.44 -9.67
N GLN A 259 -7.55 10.86 -10.92
CA GLN A 259 -6.57 10.26 -11.82
C GLN A 259 -5.13 10.52 -11.36
N SER A 260 -4.81 11.72 -10.86
CA SER A 260 -3.47 12.01 -10.34
C SER A 260 -3.17 11.28 -9.02
N TRP A 261 -4.19 11.07 -8.19
CA TRP A 261 -4.09 10.28 -6.96
C TRP A 261 -3.73 8.82 -7.19
N LYS A 262 -4.16 8.24 -8.33
CA LYS A 262 -3.76 6.88 -8.71
C LYS A 262 -2.23 6.74 -8.76
N VAL A 263 -1.50 7.79 -9.13
CA VAL A 263 -0.03 7.79 -9.17
C VAL A 263 0.57 8.17 -7.81
N MET A 264 0.03 9.18 -7.13
CA MET A 264 0.60 9.68 -5.87
C MET A 264 0.61 8.67 -4.71
N PHE A 265 -0.45 7.87 -4.55
CA PHE A 265 -0.53 6.95 -3.41
C PHE A 265 0.46 5.77 -3.47
N HIS A 266 1.11 5.55 -4.62
CA HIS A 266 2.21 4.60 -4.73
C HIS A 266 3.51 5.17 -4.14
N ALA A 267 3.69 6.49 -4.14
CA ALA A 267 4.91 7.15 -3.69
C ALA A 267 4.86 7.58 -2.21
N GLU A 268 3.69 7.94 -1.69
CA GLU A 268 3.53 8.51 -0.35
C GLU A 268 2.77 7.59 0.59
N TYR A 269 3.40 6.49 1.01
CA TYR A 269 2.86 5.64 2.06
C TYR A 269 3.06 6.27 3.46
N SER A 270 2.65 7.54 3.65
CA SER A 270 2.80 8.24 4.94
C SER A 270 1.91 9.48 5.20
N SER A 271 0.89 9.82 4.41
CA SER A 271 0.06 11.01 4.71
C SER A 271 -1.42 10.66 4.95
N GLY A 272 -1.88 10.84 6.19
CA GLY A 272 -3.28 10.61 6.57
C GLY A 272 -4.27 11.62 5.99
N GLN A 273 -3.79 12.80 5.58
CA GLN A 273 -4.63 13.87 5.01
C GLN A 273 -5.19 13.50 3.62
N PRO A 274 -4.38 13.09 2.63
CA PRO A 274 -4.91 12.62 1.34
C PRO A 274 -5.88 11.45 1.46
N LEU A 275 -5.63 10.52 2.39
CA LEU A 275 -6.55 9.39 2.61
C LEU A 275 -7.89 9.82 3.18
N ARG A 276 -7.87 10.76 4.13
CA ARG A 276 -9.11 11.31 4.68
C ARG A 276 -9.91 12.05 3.62
N MET A 277 -9.23 12.82 2.76
CA MET A 277 -9.87 13.50 1.63
C MET A 277 -10.53 12.51 0.67
N LEU A 278 -9.87 11.40 0.34
CA LEU A 278 -10.42 10.35 -0.53
C LEU A 278 -11.70 9.74 0.08
N VAL A 279 -11.66 9.39 1.37
CA VAL A 279 -12.82 8.83 2.10
C VAL A 279 -13.98 9.82 2.14
N ASP A 280 -13.72 11.08 2.50
CA ASP A 280 -14.78 12.09 2.56
C ASP A 280 -15.33 12.44 1.17
N LEU A 281 -14.50 12.37 0.11
CA LEU A 281 -14.93 12.57 -1.28
C LEU A 281 -15.83 11.41 -1.72
N ARG A 282 -15.46 10.17 -1.40
CA ARG A 282 -16.28 9.00 -1.69
C ARG A 282 -17.68 9.13 -1.08
N ALA A 283 -17.73 9.48 0.21
CA ALA A 283 -18.99 9.66 0.92
C ALA A 283 -19.87 10.79 0.31
N ALA A 284 -19.25 11.88 -0.16
CA ALA A 284 -19.95 12.99 -0.80
C ALA A 284 -20.59 12.55 -2.14
N ILE A 285 -19.86 11.77 -2.94
CA ILE A 285 -20.33 11.27 -4.23
C ILE A 285 -21.45 10.25 -4.04
N ASP A 286 -21.30 9.28 -3.14
CA ASP A 286 -22.35 8.29 -2.85
C ASP A 286 -23.65 9.00 -2.41
N THR A 287 -23.54 9.99 -1.53
CA THR A 287 -24.68 10.81 -1.10
C THR A 287 -25.34 11.55 -2.26
N ALA A 288 -24.55 12.08 -3.20
CA ALA A 288 -25.06 12.80 -4.35
C ALA A 288 -25.75 11.86 -5.35
N VAL A 289 -25.17 10.68 -5.60
CA VAL A 289 -25.73 9.64 -6.46
C VAL A 289 -27.09 9.18 -5.92
N GLU A 290 -27.19 8.90 -4.62
CA GLU A 290 -28.46 8.51 -3.99
C GLU A 290 -29.53 9.61 -4.07
N LYS A 291 -29.14 10.87 -3.82
CA LYS A 291 -30.07 12.01 -3.92
C LYS A 291 -30.57 12.20 -5.35
N SER A 292 -29.69 12.07 -6.33
CA SER A 292 -30.02 12.16 -7.75
C SER A 292 -30.96 11.02 -8.18
N ALA A 293 -30.72 9.79 -7.72
CA ALA A 293 -31.61 8.65 -7.97
C ALA A 293 -33.01 8.89 -7.40
N LYS A 294 -33.11 9.30 -6.12
CA LYS A 294 -34.38 9.62 -5.46
C LYS A 294 -35.14 10.76 -6.16
N ALA A 295 -34.43 11.74 -6.71
CA ALA A 295 -35.04 12.83 -7.48
C ALA A 295 -35.60 12.33 -8.83
N ALA A 296 -34.86 11.48 -9.53
CA ALA A 296 -35.31 10.87 -10.79
C ALA A 296 -36.55 9.99 -10.60
N ASP A 297 -36.60 9.20 -9.53
CA ASP A 297 -37.77 8.35 -9.23
C ASP A 297 -39.01 9.18 -8.91
N LYS A 298 -38.87 10.27 -8.14
CA LYS A 298 -39.97 11.20 -7.87
C LYS A 298 -40.47 11.86 -9.16
N ALA A 299 -39.58 12.29 -10.04
CA ALA A 299 -39.96 12.89 -11.32
C ALA A 299 -40.76 11.90 -12.20
N ARG A 300 -40.34 10.63 -12.24
CA ARG A 300 -41.07 9.56 -12.95
C ARG A 300 -42.44 9.27 -12.34
N ALA A 301 -42.55 9.22 -11.02
CA ALA A 301 -43.83 9.01 -10.34
C ALA A 301 -44.82 10.17 -10.59
N HIS A 302 -44.33 11.41 -10.60
CA HIS A 302 -45.15 12.58 -10.95
C HIS A 302 -45.59 12.56 -12.43
N ALA A 303 -44.71 12.17 -13.35
CA ALA A 303 -45.07 12.03 -14.76
C ALA A 303 -46.11 10.92 -15.00
N ALA A 304 -45.98 9.78 -14.31
CA ALA A 304 -46.94 8.69 -14.38
C ALA A 304 -48.30 9.06 -13.77
N ALA A 305 -48.31 9.80 -12.66
CA ALA A 305 -49.54 10.31 -12.06
C ALA A 305 -50.24 11.34 -12.96
N ALA A 306 -49.47 12.22 -13.64
CA ALA A 306 -50.01 13.17 -14.61
C ALA A 306 -50.61 12.47 -15.84
N ALA A 307 -49.97 11.40 -16.34
CA ALA A 307 -50.48 10.59 -17.44
C ALA A 307 -51.72 9.76 -17.05
N GLY A 308 -51.80 9.28 -15.81
CA GLY A 308 -52.95 8.54 -15.29
C GLY A 308 -54.23 9.38 -15.12
N VAL A 309 -54.09 10.69 -14.90
CA VAL A 309 -55.23 11.62 -14.82
C VAL A 309 -55.82 11.93 -16.20
N GLN A 310 -55.05 11.78 -17.28
CA GLN A 310 -55.54 11.97 -18.66
C GLN A 310 -56.16 10.72 -19.30
N SER A 311 -56.03 9.53 -18.69
CA SER A 311 -56.65 8.29 -19.19
C SER A 311 -58.07 8.03 -18.67
N GLY A 312 -58.65 8.95 -17.89
CA GLY A 312 -60.01 8.84 -17.34
C GLY A 312 -61.14 9.43 -18.21
N ALA A 313 -60.82 10.00 -19.37
CA ALA A 313 -61.80 10.65 -20.23
C ALA A 313 -61.48 10.42 -21.72
N ASP A 314 -61.61 9.17 -22.18
CA ASP A 314 -62.12 8.86 -23.52
C ASP A 314 -62.19 7.33 -23.70
N SER A 315 -63.28 6.76 -23.21
CA SER A 315 -63.75 5.46 -23.66
C SER A 315 -64.72 5.66 -24.81
N SER A 316 -64.23 5.76 -26.05
CA SER A 316 -65.05 5.40 -27.21
C SER A 316 -64.23 5.12 -28.46
N GLN A 317 -64.51 3.93 -28.99
CA GLN A 317 -64.37 3.46 -30.37
C GLN A 317 -63.06 2.78 -30.80
N ALA A 318 -63.25 1.47 -30.97
CA ALA A 318 -62.43 0.52 -31.69
C ALA A 318 -62.25 0.89 -33.16
N ALA A 319 -61.08 0.56 -33.70
CA ALA A 319 -60.90 0.15 -35.08
C ALA A 319 -59.89 -0.99 -35.11
N GLU A 320 -60.38 -2.18 -35.43
CA GLU A 320 -59.59 -3.33 -35.86
C GLU A 320 -58.85 -2.98 -37.14
N PHE A 321 -57.53 -3.20 -37.17
CA PHE A 321 -56.82 -3.47 -38.41
C PHE A 321 -55.61 -4.36 -38.09
N GLY A 322 -55.71 -5.63 -38.48
CA GLY A 322 -54.55 -6.51 -38.58
C GLY A 322 -53.83 -6.31 -39.90
N VAL A 323 -52.51 -6.58 -39.91
CA VAL A 323 -51.83 -7.49 -40.86
C VAL A 323 -50.30 -7.37 -40.73
N ALA A 324 -49.67 -8.56 -40.65
CA ALA A 324 -48.33 -9.00 -41.07
C ALA A 324 -47.05 -8.46 -40.41
N SER A 325 -46.54 -9.31 -39.51
CA SER A 325 -45.20 -9.93 -39.50
C SER A 325 -44.29 -9.70 -40.72
N SER A 326 -43.11 -9.13 -40.47
CA SER A 326 -41.81 -9.74 -40.85
C SER A 326 -40.64 -9.05 -40.14
N ALA A 327 -39.84 -9.85 -39.44
CA ALA A 327 -38.55 -9.47 -38.88
C ALA A 327 -37.45 -9.61 -39.93
N PRO A 328 -36.41 -8.76 -39.92
CA PRO A 328 -35.12 -9.10 -40.48
C PRO A 328 -34.17 -9.51 -39.35
N ASP A 329 -33.86 -10.79 -39.43
CA ASP A 329 -32.69 -11.50 -38.93
C ASP A 329 -31.37 -10.75 -39.22
N TRP A 330 -30.53 -10.56 -38.21
CA TRP A 330 -29.12 -10.20 -38.36
C TRP A 330 -28.32 -11.08 -37.40
N SER A 331 -27.96 -12.27 -37.89
CA SER A 331 -26.98 -13.16 -37.29
C SER A 331 -25.55 -12.71 -37.59
N ASP A 332 -24.72 -12.76 -36.55
CA ASP A 332 -23.29 -13.09 -36.49
C ASP A 332 -22.43 -13.03 -37.76
N SER A 333 -21.30 -12.31 -37.63
CA SER A 333 -20.02 -12.80 -38.17
C SER A 333 -18.81 -12.17 -37.48
N ALA A 334 -17.95 -13.07 -37.00
CA ALA A 334 -16.49 -13.03 -36.91
C ALA A 334 -15.85 -11.89 -36.08
N ALA A 335 -15.22 -12.20 -34.94
CA ALA A 335 -13.93 -12.90 -34.82
C ALA A 335 -12.82 -12.25 -35.67
N ALA A 336 -12.04 -11.39 -35.02
CA ALA A 336 -10.67 -11.08 -35.41
C ALA A 336 -9.86 -10.87 -34.13
N GLU A 337 -8.96 -11.83 -33.88
CA GLU A 337 -7.85 -11.74 -32.96
C GLU A 337 -6.96 -10.54 -33.33
N GLU A 338 -6.70 -9.67 -32.36
CA GLU A 338 -5.48 -8.85 -32.35
C GLU A 338 -4.94 -8.83 -30.90
N GLN A 339 -4.00 -9.73 -30.62
CA GLN A 339 -2.95 -9.47 -29.63
C GLN A 339 -2.01 -8.44 -30.24
N PRO A 340 -1.60 -7.40 -29.48
CA PRO A 340 -0.22 -7.42 -28.94
C PRO A 340 -0.08 -6.56 -27.65
N PRO A 341 1.14 -6.28 -27.16
CA PRO A 341 2.23 -7.15 -26.80
C PRO A 341 2.39 -7.21 -25.26
N SER A 342 3.16 -8.20 -24.82
CA SER A 342 3.68 -8.30 -23.46
C SER A 342 4.67 -7.15 -23.17
N ASP A 343 4.25 -6.18 -22.37
CA ASP A 343 5.18 -5.26 -21.70
C ASP A 343 5.30 -5.64 -20.22
N ASP A 344 6.39 -6.36 -19.97
CA ASP A 344 7.04 -6.55 -18.69
C ASP A 344 7.73 -5.24 -18.30
N HIS A 345 7.02 -4.33 -17.63
CA HIS A 345 7.63 -3.23 -16.88
C HIS A 345 6.72 -2.81 -15.72
N GLY A 346 7.22 -3.03 -14.50
CA GLY A 346 6.63 -2.50 -13.28
C GLY A 346 6.49 -3.51 -12.16
N LYS A 347 7.60 -4.14 -11.73
CA LYS A 347 7.68 -4.65 -10.36
C LYS A 347 7.68 -3.45 -9.41
N SER A 348 6.48 -3.00 -9.04
CA SER A 348 6.26 -2.14 -7.89
C SER A 348 4.79 -2.31 -7.50
N TRP A 349 4.57 -2.92 -6.35
CA TRP A 349 3.25 -3.25 -5.79
C TRP A 349 2.55 -2.01 -5.23
#